data_AF-A0A9D2QHY7-F1
#
_entry.id   AF-A0A9D2QHY7-F1
#
_cell.length_a   1.000
_cell.length_b   1.000
_cell.length_c   1.000
_cell.angle_alpha   90.00
_cell.angle_beta   90.00
_cell.angle_gamma   90.00
#
_symmetry.space_group_name_H-M   'P 1'
#
loop_
_entity.id
_entity.type
_entity.pdbx_description
1 polymer ?
#
loop_
_entity_poly.entity_id
_entity_poly.type
_entity_poly.pdbx_seq_one_letter_code
_entity_poly.pdbx_strand_id
1 'polypeptide(L)'
;MLSIYLGKMEEAIYYPPAWFDNRYEDEWITEKLSVEMIKDVDKSTVVSCRLIDSPVLGPISVKELSGGVKTLILMAFDESNKIFNASAC
;
A
#
# COMPACT_ATOMS: atom_id res chain seq x y z
N MET A 1 -4.96 -15.73 -5.45
CA MET A 1 -5.12 -15.58 -6.92
C MET A 1 -5.67 -14.18 -7.17
N LEU A 2 -4.97 -13.34 -7.94
CA LEU A 2 -5.42 -11.97 -8.23
C LEU A 2 -6.65 -12.02 -9.14
N SER A 3 -7.70 -11.27 -8.80
CA SER A 3 -8.92 -11.10 -9.61
C SER A 3 -9.09 -9.64 -9.95
N ILE A 4 -9.31 -9.33 -11.23
CA ILE A 4 -9.43 -7.96 -11.72
C ILE A 4 -10.83 -7.79 -12.31
N TYR A 5 -11.51 -6.72 -11.91
CA TYR A 5 -12.76 -6.28 -12.48
C TYR A 5 -12.55 -4.96 -13.24
N LEU A 6 -13.06 -4.88 -14.47
CA LEU A 6 -13.00 -3.68 -15.31
C LEU A 6 -14.38 -3.05 -15.39
N GLY A 7 -14.55 -1.88 -14.77
CA GLY A 7 -15.82 -1.17 -14.77
C GLY A 7 -16.08 -0.44 -13.44
N LYS A 8 -17.28 0.10 -13.29
CA LYS A 8 -17.73 0.67 -12.02
C LYS A 8 -18.14 -0.45 -11.07
N MET A 9 -17.72 -0.35 -9.81
CA MET A 9 -18.09 -1.28 -8.75
C MET A 9 -18.39 -0.48 -7.49
N GLU A 10 -19.66 -0.41 -7.09
CA GLU A 10 -20.10 0.45 -5.98
C GLU A 10 -19.55 -0.03 -4.63
N GLU A 11 -19.28 -1.33 -4.50
CA GLU A 11 -18.76 -1.98 -3.31
C GLU A 11 -17.25 -1.81 -3.14
N ALA A 12 -16.56 -1.28 -4.15
CA ALA A 12 -15.12 -1.08 -4.09
C ALA A 12 -14.77 0.09 -3.15
N ILE A 13 -13.72 -0.10 -2.35
CA ILE A 13 -13.06 0.98 -1.63
C ILE A 13 -12.48 1.94 -2.66
N TYR A 14 -13.15 3.07 -2.86
CA TYR A 14 -12.84 4.02 -3.92
C TYR A 14 -11.51 4.75 -3.70
N TYR A 15 -11.16 5.04 -2.45
CA TYR A 15 -9.88 5.67 -2.08
C TYR A 15 -9.09 4.78 -1.11
N PRO A 16 -8.35 3.79 -1.64
CA PRO A 16 -7.57 2.84 -0.83
C PRO A 16 -6.55 3.47 0.13
N PRO A 17 -5.85 4.59 -0.18
CA PRO A 17 -4.86 5.16 0.73
C PRO A 17 -5.43 5.51 2.11
N ALA A 18 -6.66 6.03 2.18
CA ALA A 18 -7.30 6.29 3.47
C ALA A 18 -7.65 5.01 4.21
N TRP A 19 -8.05 3.94 3.51
CA TRP A 19 -8.28 2.64 4.14
C TRP A 19 -6.98 2.11 4.75
N PHE A 20 -5.89 2.13 3.97
CA PHE A 20 -4.56 1.72 4.41
C PHE A 20 -4.11 2.47 5.66
N ASP A 21 -4.18 3.80 5.67
CA ASP A 21 -3.71 4.63 6.80
C ASP A 21 -4.42 4.34 8.13
N ASN A 22 -5.58 3.69 8.09
CA ASN A 22 -6.38 3.31 9.24
C ASN A 22 -6.32 1.81 9.58
N ARG A 23 -5.79 0.96 8.69
CA ARG A 23 -5.92 -0.50 8.79
C ARG A 23 -4.64 -1.29 8.62
N TYR A 24 -3.55 -0.69 8.13
CA TYR A 24 -2.30 -1.42 7.96
C TYR A 24 -1.77 -1.97 9.28
N GLU A 25 -1.11 -3.11 9.22
CA GLU A 25 -0.39 -3.71 10.35
C GLU A 25 1.12 -3.51 10.16
N ASP A 26 1.85 -3.33 11.27
CA ASP A 26 3.28 -3.05 11.23
C ASP A 26 4.07 -4.19 10.55
N GLU A 27 3.61 -5.43 10.73
CA GLU A 27 4.17 -6.65 10.13
C GLU A 27 4.17 -6.58 8.60
N TRP A 28 3.10 -6.04 8.00
CA TRP A 28 2.96 -5.95 6.54
C TRP A 28 4.05 -5.10 5.91
N ILE A 29 4.59 -4.10 6.63
CA ILE A 29 5.57 -3.15 6.09
C ILE A 29 6.95 -3.81 5.92
N THR A 30 7.28 -4.73 6.82
CA THR A 30 8.57 -5.44 6.82
C THR A 30 8.53 -6.74 6.03
N GLU A 31 7.35 -7.17 5.56
CA GLU A 31 7.23 -8.32 4.68
C GLU A 31 8.06 -8.15 3.41
N LYS A 32 8.69 -9.24 2.96
CA LYS A 32 9.61 -9.21 1.82
C LYS A 32 8.96 -8.57 0.58
N LEU A 33 7.71 -8.94 0.30
CA LEU A 33 6.97 -8.41 -0.83
C LEU A 33 6.75 -6.89 -0.71
N SER A 34 6.38 -6.39 0.47
CA SER A 34 6.22 -4.95 0.72
C SER A 34 7.52 -4.18 0.57
N VAL A 35 8.61 -4.71 1.10
CA VAL A 35 9.95 -4.11 0.95
C VAL A 35 10.34 -4.01 -0.53
N GLU A 36 10.05 -5.06 -1.31
CA GLU A 36 10.29 -5.05 -2.76
C GLU A 36 9.40 -4.03 -3.48
N MET A 37 8.11 -3.94 -3.13
CA MET A 37 7.16 -2.96 -3.71
C MET A 37 7.54 -1.52 -3.38
N ILE A 38 7.87 -1.21 -2.12
CA ILE A 38 8.29 0.13 -1.66
C ILE A 38 9.58 0.55 -2.38
N LYS A 39 10.53 -0.38 -2.50
CA LYS A 39 11.79 -0.11 -3.21
C LYS A 39 11.59 0.08 -4.70
N ASP A 40 10.70 -0.68 -5.34
CA ASP A 40 10.53 -0.57 -6.79
C ASP A 40 9.65 0.61 -7.21
N VAL A 41 8.57 0.88 -6.50
CA VAL A 41 7.64 1.96 -6.89
C VAL A 41 8.12 3.30 -6.34
N ASP A 42 8.35 3.39 -5.03
CA ASP A 42 8.68 4.66 -4.35
C ASP A 42 10.18 4.94 -4.31
N LYS A 43 11.01 4.00 -4.76
CA LYS A 43 12.49 4.06 -4.69
C LYS A 43 13.00 4.31 -3.27
N SER A 44 12.22 3.94 -2.26
CA SER A 44 12.48 4.20 -0.85
C SER A 44 12.96 2.93 -0.14
N THR A 45 13.67 3.09 0.98
CA THR A 45 14.20 1.98 1.77
C THR A 45 13.41 1.82 3.06
N VAL A 46 12.96 0.60 3.36
CA VAL A 46 12.31 0.31 4.66
C VAL A 46 13.38 0.19 5.73
N VAL A 47 13.36 1.09 6.71
CA VAL A 47 14.29 1.07 7.86
C VAL A 47 13.69 0.30 9.03
N SER A 48 12.39 0.49 9.27
CA SER A 48 11.59 -0.27 10.24
C SER A 48 10.12 -0.24 9.84
N CYS A 49 9.26 -0.94 10.58
CA CYS A 49 7.81 -0.95 10.34
C CYS A 49 7.13 0.42 10.40
N ARG A 50 7.81 1.47 10.89
CA ARG A 50 7.28 2.83 11.01
C ARG A 50 8.18 3.92 10.43
N LEU A 51 9.30 3.53 9.81
CA LEU A 51 10.29 4.46 9.27
C LEU A 51 10.72 4.02 7.87
N ILE A 52 10.47 4.90 6.91
CA ILE A 52 10.84 4.73 5.51
C ILE A 52 11.83 5.84 5.17
N ASP A 53 12.95 5.49 4.54
CA ASP A 53 13.92 6.45 4.04
C ASP A 53 13.65 6.72 2.54
N SER A 54 13.10 7.90 2.27
CA SER A 54 12.79 8.35 0.91
C SER A 54 13.95 9.15 0.32
N PRO A 55 14.37 8.87 -0.93
CA PRO A 55 15.42 9.65 -1.58
C PRO A 55 15.00 11.10 -1.89
N VAL A 56 13.70 11.40 -1.86
CA VAL A 56 13.16 12.74 -2.19
C VAL A 56 12.78 13.50 -0.92
N LEU A 57 12.11 12.83 0.02
CA LEU A 57 11.55 13.46 1.22
C LEU A 57 12.40 13.25 2.48
N GLY A 58 13.44 12.41 2.40
CA GLY A 58 14.20 11.96 3.56
C GLY A 58 13.39 10.96 4.42
N PRO A 59 13.62 10.92 5.74
CA PRO A 59 12.90 10.02 6.63
C PRO A 59 11.42 10.41 6.73
N ILE A 60 10.53 9.49 6.37
CA ILE A 60 9.06 9.62 6.40
C ILE A 60 8.42 8.46 7.16
N SER A 61 7.16 8.63 7.57
CA SER A 61 6.39 7.51 8.11
C SER A 61 5.77 6.68 6.97
N VAL A 62 5.16 5.55 7.33
CA VAL A 62 4.48 4.66 6.38
C VAL A 62 3.27 5.35 5.73
N LYS A 63 2.68 6.36 6.38
CA LYS A 63 1.54 7.12 5.85
C LYS A 63 1.91 8.03 4.69
N GLU A 64 3.18 8.28 4.44
CA GLU A 64 3.66 9.08 3.32
C GLU A 64 4.10 8.23 2.12
N LEU A 65 3.97 6.90 2.19
CA LEU A 65 4.11 6.02 1.02
C LEU A 65 3.11 6.41 -0.08
N SER A 66 3.46 6.16 -1.33
CA SER A 66 2.58 6.46 -2.46
C SER A 66 1.26 5.69 -2.39
N GLY A 67 0.22 6.27 -3.00
CA GLY A 67 -1.09 5.62 -3.08
C GLY A 67 -1.03 4.26 -3.77
N GLY A 68 -0.19 4.14 -4.80
CA GLY A 68 0.06 2.88 -5.50
C GLY A 68 0.63 1.78 -4.59
N VAL A 69 1.70 2.08 -3.85
CA VAL A 69 2.30 1.11 -2.90
C VAL A 69 1.29 0.70 -1.84
N LYS A 70 0.61 1.67 -1.21
CA LYS A 70 -0.43 1.39 -0.20
C LYS A 70 -1.50 0.45 -0.75
N THR A 71 -1.96 0.70 -1.98
CA THR A 71 -2.98 -0.13 -2.63
C THR A 71 -2.48 -1.54 -2.92
N LEU A 72 -1.23 -1.70 -3.36
CA LEU A 72 -0.63 -3.02 -3.58
C LEU A 72 -0.48 -3.81 -2.28
N ILE A 73 -0.07 -3.16 -1.19
CA ILE A 73 0.02 -3.80 0.13
C ILE A 73 -1.37 -4.26 0.60
N LEU A 74 -2.41 -3.44 0.43
CA LEU A 74 -3.79 -3.85 0.73
C LEU A 74 -4.21 -5.09 -0.07
N MET A 75 -3.95 -5.12 -1.38
CA MET A 75 -4.29 -6.27 -2.22
C MET A 75 -3.52 -7.56 -1.83
N ALA A 76 -2.34 -7.41 -1.22
CA ALA A 76 -1.50 -8.53 -0.82
C ALA A 76 -1.86 -9.11 0.55
N PHE A 77 -2.26 -8.27 1.52
CA PHE A 77 -2.36 -8.68 2.93
C PHE A 77 -3.70 -8.40 3.61
N ASP A 78 -4.56 -7.54 3.05
CA ASP A 78 -5.86 -7.26 3.69
C ASP A 78 -6.82 -8.44 3.51
N GLU A 79 -7.15 -9.12 4.62
CA GLU A 79 -8.03 -10.30 4.64
C GLU A 79 -9.52 -9.94 4.82
N SER A 80 -9.90 -8.66 4.78
CA SER A 80 -11.28 -8.23 5.00
C SER A 80 -12.19 -8.43 3.78
N ASN A 81 -11.69 -9.11 2.73
CA ASN A 81 -12.37 -9.40 1.47
C ASN A 81 -12.92 -8.13 0.77
N LYS A 82 -12.22 -7.01 0.93
CA LYS A 82 -12.55 -5.75 0.26
C LYS A 82 -11.98 -5.75 -1.15
N ILE A 83 -12.67 -5.03 -2.01
CA ILE A 83 -12.24 -4.76 -3.39
C ILE A 83 -11.68 -3.35 -3.39
N PHE A 84 -10.46 -3.18 -3.86
CA PHE A 84 -9.78 -1.89 -3.85
C PHE A 84 -9.72 -1.30 -5.26
N ASN A 85 -10.05 -0.01 -5.37
CA ASN A 85 -9.92 0.70 -6.63
C ASN A 85 -8.44 0.90 -6.99
N ALA A 86 -7.95 0.11 -7.95
CA ALA A 86 -6.57 0.16 -8.43
C ALA A 86 -6.23 1.43 -9.23
N SER A 87 -7.22 2.24 -9.64
CA SER A 87 -7.00 3.44 -10.47
C SER A 87 -6.99 4.74 -9.69
N ALA A 88 -7.22 4.71 -8.38
CA ALA A 88 -7.22 5.91 -7.51
C ALA A 88 -5.86 6.15 -6.84
N CYS A 89 -4.80 5.64 -7.46
CA CYS A 89 -3.42 5.62 -6.99
C CYS A 89 -2.62 6.86 -7.42
#